data_AF-A0A800M7P2-F1
#
_entry.id   AF-A0A800M7P2-F1
#
_cell.length_a   1.000
_cell.length_b   1.000
_cell.length_c   1.000
_cell.angle_alpha   90.00
_cell.angle_beta   90.00
_cell.angle_gamma   90.00
#
_symmetry.space_group_name_H-M   'P 1'
#
loop_
_entity.id
_entity.type
_entity.pdbx_description
1 polymer ?
#
loop_
_entity_poly.entity_id
_entity_poly.type
_entity_poly.pdbx_seq_one_letter_code
_entity_poly.pdbx_strand_id
1 'polypeptide(L)'
;MKVIGEGANLGLTQLARIDLANNGVRLNTDAVDNSGGVNMSDYEVNLKILLQQLLRRGIVGSKEERNDLLASATDEVSELVLANNRGQHRLISMDSIRSNLNFRLFRKLIAHLQEQGMNKRGEYIPTRTELDQLEHANMPLPRPVLSVLMAYAKMEIYEALTSSEMPLEKELTATYLEYVPKTLKSHFGENANDHPLKKEIVSTVLTNNITNQAGSTFVSRMAQVTERSIPDIIRTYLILESSLGATEIRERLYSMTDISEKERYEVLIDLEDVLKMLVRNVLQSQAVPPGF
;
A
#
# COMPACT_ATOMS: atom_id res chain seq x y z
N MET A 1 11.61 3.02 -27.48
CA MET A 1 11.68 2.37 -26.15
C MET A 1 10.24 2.25 -25.64
N LYS A 2 9.78 1.07 -25.19
CA LYS A 2 8.36 0.88 -24.76
C LYS A 2 8.16 0.95 -23.24
N VAL A 3 9.18 0.60 -22.46
CA VAL A 3 9.15 0.55 -20.99
C VAL A 3 10.51 1.00 -20.47
N ILE A 4 10.54 1.75 -19.35
CA ILE A 4 11.74 2.10 -18.59
C ILE A 4 11.52 1.71 -17.13
N GLY A 5 12.52 1.08 -16.51
CA GLY A 5 12.58 0.87 -15.07
C GLY A 5 13.84 1.50 -14.49
N GLU A 6 13.71 2.24 -13.39
CA GLU A 6 14.83 2.93 -12.74
C GLU A 6 15.36 2.17 -11.52
N GLY A 7 16.47 1.45 -11.70
CA GLY A 7 17.14 0.77 -10.57
C GLY A 7 17.95 1.70 -9.67
N ALA A 8 18.48 2.80 -10.22
CA ALA A 8 19.20 3.82 -9.47
C ALA A 8 18.28 4.97 -9.06
N ASN A 9 18.61 5.65 -7.96
CA ASN A 9 17.89 6.85 -7.55
C ASN A 9 18.12 7.99 -8.56
N LEU A 10 17.04 8.67 -8.93
CA LEU A 10 17.02 9.87 -9.79
C LEU A 10 17.70 9.69 -11.16
N GLY A 11 17.55 8.52 -11.78
CA GLY A 11 18.06 8.28 -13.14
C GLY A 11 17.44 9.20 -14.20
N LEU A 12 16.17 9.58 -14.00
CA LEU A 12 15.46 10.60 -14.76
C LEU A 12 14.94 11.68 -13.82
N THR A 13 14.89 12.93 -14.30
CA THR A 13 14.12 13.98 -13.60
C THR A 13 12.63 13.66 -13.70
N GLN A 14 11.84 14.11 -12.72
CA GLN A 14 10.40 13.87 -12.75
C GLN A 14 9.72 14.46 -14.00
N LEU A 15 10.16 15.63 -14.47
CA LEU A 15 9.69 16.23 -15.72
C LEU A 15 9.98 15.34 -16.93
N ALA A 16 11.18 14.76 -17.02
CA ALA A 16 11.52 13.83 -18.09
C ALA A 16 10.64 12.57 -18.04
N ARG A 17 10.34 12.06 -16.84
CA ARG A 17 9.44 10.91 -16.69
C ARG A 17 8.03 11.21 -17.20
N ILE A 18 7.50 12.38 -16.87
CA ILE A 18 6.17 12.82 -17.31
C ILE A 18 6.13 13.02 -18.82
N ASP A 19 7.14 13.68 -19.40
CA ASP A 19 7.24 13.88 -20.85
C ASP A 19 7.28 12.54 -21.60
N LEU A 20 8.14 11.61 -21.16
CA LEU A 20 8.20 10.27 -21.73
C LEU A 20 6.87 9.50 -21.58
N ALA A 21 6.20 9.63 -20.42
CA ALA A 21 4.91 9.00 -20.17
C ALA A 21 3.83 9.52 -21.13
N ASN A 22 3.78 10.83 -21.35
CA ASN A 22 2.86 11.46 -22.30
C ASN A 22 3.13 11.04 -23.76
N ASN A 23 4.37 10.69 -24.08
CA ASN A 23 4.77 10.13 -25.37
C ASN A 23 4.63 8.59 -25.44
N GLY A 24 3.89 7.97 -24.53
CA GLY A 24 3.52 6.55 -24.58
C GLY A 24 4.55 5.58 -24.00
N VAL A 25 5.61 6.08 -23.35
CA VAL A 25 6.57 5.23 -22.63
C VAL A 25 5.98 4.83 -21.28
N ARG A 26 6.07 3.55 -20.93
CA ARG A 26 5.62 3.08 -19.60
C ARG A 26 6.76 3.14 -18.60
N LEU A 27 6.60 3.92 -17.55
CA LEU A 27 7.56 4.07 -16.46
C LEU A 27 6.86 4.59 -15.20
N ASN A 28 7.47 4.31 -14.04
CA ASN A 28 7.07 4.90 -12.76
C ASN A 28 8.19 5.85 -12.28
N THR A 29 8.21 6.16 -10.99
CA THR A 29 9.39 6.76 -10.36
C THR A 29 10.37 5.68 -9.90
N ASP A 30 11.64 6.06 -9.77
CA ASP A 30 12.68 5.26 -9.14
C ASP A 30 12.27 4.73 -7.77
N ALA A 31 11.60 5.55 -6.96
CA ALA A 31 11.10 5.15 -5.64
C ALA A 31 10.14 3.95 -5.68
N VAL A 32 9.48 3.67 -6.81
CA VAL A 32 8.64 2.48 -7.00
C VAL A 32 9.50 1.33 -7.53
N ASP A 33 10.27 1.58 -8.58
CA ASP A 33 11.01 0.58 -9.33
C ASP A 33 12.16 -0.05 -8.52
N ASN A 34 12.79 0.70 -7.61
CA ASN A 34 13.89 0.23 -6.76
C ASN A 34 13.48 -0.04 -5.29
N SER A 35 12.18 0.07 -4.97
CA SER A 35 11.66 -0.10 -3.60
C SER A 35 11.98 -1.45 -2.95
N GLY A 36 12.27 -2.49 -3.76
CA GLY A 36 12.64 -3.81 -3.25
C GLY A 36 13.85 -3.79 -2.31
N GLY A 37 14.88 -3.00 -2.63
CA GLY A 37 16.08 -2.91 -1.78
C GLY A 37 15.79 -2.27 -0.41
N VAL A 38 14.98 -1.22 -0.40
CA VAL A 38 14.54 -0.56 0.85
C VAL A 38 13.67 -1.52 1.67
N ASN A 39 12.71 -2.19 1.01
CA ASN A 39 11.81 -3.11 1.70
C ASN A 39 12.55 -4.32 2.29
N MET A 40 13.56 -4.86 1.60
CA MET A 40 14.44 -5.91 2.12
C MET A 40 15.14 -5.48 3.41
N SER A 41 15.69 -4.27 3.43
CA SER A 41 16.35 -3.71 4.62
C SER A 41 15.38 -3.57 5.79
N ASP A 42 14.13 -3.16 5.55
CA ASP A 42 13.12 -3.06 6.61
C ASP A 42 12.81 -4.44 7.21
N TYR A 43 12.63 -5.48 6.38
CA TYR A 43 12.48 -6.85 6.86
C TYR A 43 13.69 -7.30 7.68
N GLU A 44 14.91 -7.08 7.17
CA GLU A 44 16.13 -7.48 7.85
C GLU A 44 16.25 -6.82 9.24
N VAL A 45 15.99 -5.52 9.35
CA VAL A 45 16.05 -4.78 10.61
C VAL A 45 14.98 -5.27 11.58
N ASN A 46 13.73 -5.42 11.14
CA ASN A 46 12.64 -5.88 11.99
C ASN A 46 12.88 -7.31 12.50
N LEU A 47 13.30 -8.24 11.62
CA LEU A 47 13.63 -9.60 12.04
C LEU A 47 14.83 -9.64 13.00
N LYS A 48 15.85 -8.79 12.81
CA LYS A 48 16.96 -8.66 13.76
C LYS A 48 16.49 -8.18 15.13
N ILE A 49 15.57 -7.22 15.19
CA ILE A 49 14.98 -6.73 16.45
C ILE A 49 14.26 -7.86 17.18
N LEU A 50 13.38 -8.59 16.48
CA LEU A 50 12.65 -9.74 17.02
C LEU A 50 13.62 -10.78 17.60
N LEU A 51 14.54 -11.26 16.76
CA LEU A 51 15.45 -12.33 17.14
C LEU A 51 16.40 -11.90 18.28
N GLN A 52 16.82 -10.63 18.31
CA GLN A 52 17.65 -10.10 19.39
C GLN A 52 16.90 -10.03 20.73
N GLN A 53 15.59 -9.83 20.72
CA GLN A 53 14.76 -9.92 21.93
C GLN A 53 14.60 -11.37 22.38
N LEU A 54 14.35 -12.30 21.46
CA LEU A 54 14.24 -13.73 21.77
C LEU A 54 15.56 -14.30 22.31
N LEU A 55 16.71 -13.86 21.79
CA LEU A 55 18.03 -14.16 22.34
C LEU A 55 18.20 -13.62 23.77
N ARG A 56 17.79 -12.36 24.02
CA ARG A 56 17.85 -11.77 25.37
C ARG A 56 16.95 -12.49 26.38
N ARG A 57 15.85 -13.09 25.93
CA ARG A 57 14.93 -13.90 26.73
C ARG A 57 15.40 -15.35 26.92
N GLY A 58 16.51 -15.76 26.29
CA GLY A 58 17.01 -17.13 26.32
C GLY A 58 16.18 -18.13 25.52
N ILE A 59 15.28 -17.65 24.64
CA ILE A 59 14.50 -18.50 23.73
C ILE A 59 15.37 -18.96 22.57
N VAL A 60 16.18 -18.05 22.02
CA VAL A 60 17.28 -18.39 21.12
C VAL A 60 18.53 -18.58 21.98
N GLY A 61 19.21 -19.71 21.82
CA GLY A 61 20.29 -20.14 22.71
C GLY A 61 21.64 -19.47 22.44
N SER A 62 21.88 -19.00 21.22
CA SER A 62 23.16 -18.39 20.85
C SER A 62 23.05 -17.33 19.75
N LYS A 63 24.14 -16.56 19.54
CA LYS A 63 24.21 -15.59 18.43
C LYS A 63 24.32 -16.29 17.08
N GLU A 64 24.92 -17.47 17.06
CA GLU A 64 25.08 -18.33 15.90
C GLU A 64 23.70 -18.83 15.44
N GLU A 65 22.93 -19.42 16.35
CA GLU A 65 21.55 -19.86 16.07
C GLU A 65 20.67 -18.70 15.58
N ARG A 66 20.83 -17.52 16.19
CA ARG A 66 20.13 -16.30 15.73
C ARG A 66 20.44 -15.98 14.26
N ASN A 67 21.72 -16.03 13.88
CA ASN A 67 22.15 -15.71 12.52
C ASN A 67 21.63 -16.76 11.53
N ASP A 68 21.68 -18.04 11.90
CA ASP A 68 21.20 -19.14 11.07
C ASP A 68 19.68 -19.03 10.82
N LEU A 69 18.90 -18.70 11.85
CA LEU A 69 17.47 -18.45 11.72
C LEU A 69 17.17 -17.26 10.80
N LEU A 70 17.93 -16.16 10.92
CA LEU A 70 17.77 -15.01 10.02
C LEU A 70 18.07 -15.39 8.56
N ALA A 71 19.15 -16.14 8.32
CA ALA A 71 19.53 -16.62 6.99
C ALA A 71 18.51 -17.61 6.42
N SER A 72 17.89 -18.44 7.26
CA SER A 72 16.87 -19.39 6.82
C SER A 72 15.60 -18.72 6.26
N ALA A 73 15.35 -17.46 6.60
CA ALA A 73 14.18 -16.71 6.16
C ALA A 73 14.37 -15.96 4.82
N THR A 74 15.56 -16.01 4.20
CA THR A 74 15.91 -15.18 3.03
C THR A 74 14.96 -15.34 1.85
N ASP A 75 14.62 -16.58 1.46
CA ASP A 75 13.76 -16.81 0.30
C ASP A 75 12.32 -16.35 0.57
N GLU A 76 11.82 -16.57 1.78
CA GLU A 76 10.48 -16.11 2.18
C GLU A 76 10.38 -14.58 2.22
N VAL A 77 11.40 -13.91 2.77
CA VAL A 77 11.47 -12.44 2.77
C VAL A 77 11.52 -11.91 1.33
N SER A 78 12.24 -12.60 0.45
CA SER A 78 12.30 -12.24 -0.97
C SER A 78 10.92 -12.28 -1.63
N GLU A 79 10.15 -13.34 -1.39
CA GLU A 79 8.78 -13.45 -1.91
C GLU A 79 7.85 -12.39 -1.33
N LEU A 80 7.94 -12.09 -0.03
CA LEU A 80 7.15 -11.04 0.61
C LEU A 80 7.45 -9.66 0.00
N VAL A 81 8.73 -9.35 -0.25
CA VAL A 81 9.15 -8.10 -0.91
C VAL A 81 8.64 -8.04 -2.35
N LEU A 82 8.78 -9.13 -3.11
CA LEU A 82 8.28 -9.20 -4.49
C LEU A 82 6.75 -9.08 -4.55
N ALA A 83 6.02 -9.69 -3.61
CA ALA A 83 4.57 -9.57 -3.51
C ALA A 83 4.16 -8.11 -3.22
N ASN A 84 4.82 -7.44 -2.29
CA ASN A 84 4.57 -6.04 -2.00
C ASN A 84 4.84 -5.15 -3.23
N ASN A 85 5.99 -5.33 -3.89
CA ASN A 85 6.35 -4.55 -5.08
C ASN A 85 5.36 -4.76 -6.25
N ARG A 86 4.92 -6.02 -6.50
CA ARG A 86 3.84 -6.33 -7.44
C ARG A 86 2.54 -5.59 -7.11
N GLY A 87 2.18 -5.53 -5.82
CA GLY A 87 1.02 -4.79 -5.33
C GLY A 87 1.08 -3.30 -5.65
N GLN A 88 2.22 -2.65 -5.45
CA GLN A 88 2.39 -1.21 -5.74
C GLN A 88 2.29 -0.91 -7.25
N HIS A 89 2.87 -1.77 -8.09
CA HIS A 89 2.78 -1.62 -9.54
C HIS A 89 1.34 -1.79 -10.06
N ARG A 90 0.61 -2.74 -9.46
CA ARG A 90 -0.82 -2.96 -9.75
C ARG A 90 -1.66 -1.76 -9.31
N LEU A 91 -1.43 -1.23 -8.10
CA LEU A 91 -2.06 0.00 -7.62
C LEU A 91 -1.95 1.12 -8.66
N ILE A 92 -0.73 1.45 -9.11
CA ILE A 92 -0.51 2.54 -10.07
C ILE A 92 -1.24 2.28 -11.40
N SER A 93 -1.33 1.02 -11.82
CA SER A 93 -2.05 0.64 -13.03
C SER A 93 -3.55 0.80 -12.87
N MET A 94 -4.12 0.37 -11.74
CA MET A 94 -5.53 0.56 -11.43
C MET A 94 -5.87 2.04 -11.22
N ASP A 95 -4.99 2.82 -10.59
CA ASP A 95 -5.18 4.26 -10.42
C ASP A 95 -5.06 5.02 -11.74
N SER A 96 -4.28 4.52 -12.71
CA SER A 96 -4.31 5.05 -14.07
C SER A 96 -5.68 4.87 -14.72
N ILE A 97 -6.29 3.69 -14.61
CA ILE A 97 -7.67 3.42 -15.06
C ILE A 97 -8.67 4.33 -14.32
N ARG A 98 -8.60 4.39 -12.99
CA ARG A 98 -9.48 5.23 -12.16
C ARG A 98 -9.35 6.71 -12.48
N SER A 99 -8.14 7.20 -12.75
CA SER A 99 -7.91 8.61 -13.10
C SER A 99 -8.50 8.97 -14.45
N ASN A 100 -8.56 8.00 -15.37
CA ASN A 100 -9.26 8.17 -16.64
C ASN A 100 -10.78 8.23 -16.46
N LEU A 101 -11.33 7.38 -15.57
CA LEU A 101 -12.76 7.30 -15.31
C LEU A 101 -13.29 8.49 -14.48
N ASN A 102 -12.51 8.95 -13.50
CA ASN A 102 -12.90 10.03 -12.59
C ASN A 102 -11.72 10.91 -12.20
N PHE A 103 -11.23 11.69 -13.17
CA PHE A 103 -10.09 12.59 -13.01
C PHE A 103 -10.25 13.57 -11.83
N ARG A 104 -11.49 14.01 -11.57
CA ARG A 104 -11.81 14.96 -10.49
C ARG A 104 -11.50 14.42 -9.09
N LEU A 105 -11.57 13.11 -8.87
CA LEU A 105 -11.17 12.51 -7.59
C LEU A 105 -9.67 12.71 -7.33
N PHE A 106 -8.85 12.56 -8.35
CA PHE A 106 -7.41 12.77 -8.22
C PHE A 106 -7.04 14.25 -8.09
N ARG A 107 -7.79 15.18 -8.72
CA ARG A 107 -7.63 16.62 -8.45
C ARG A 107 -7.89 16.97 -6.99
N LYS A 108 -8.92 16.37 -6.37
CA LYS A 108 -9.21 16.54 -4.95
C LYS A 108 -8.12 15.95 -4.06
N LEU A 109 -7.60 14.78 -4.41
CA LEU A 109 -6.45 14.19 -3.72
C LEU A 109 -5.22 15.11 -3.79
N ILE A 110 -4.89 15.62 -4.97
CA ILE A 110 -3.77 16.56 -5.16
C ILE A 110 -3.94 17.78 -4.25
N ALA A 111 -5.11 18.43 -4.27
CA ALA A 111 -5.36 19.60 -3.43
C ALA A 111 -5.22 19.27 -1.94
N HIS A 112 -5.84 18.18 -1.49
CA HIS A 112 -5.76 17.69 -0.11
C HIS A 112 -4.33 17.47 0.35
N LEU A 113 -3.53 16.74 -0.43
CA LEU A 113 -2.13 16.45 -0.09
C LEU A 113 -1.26 17.72 -0.10
N GLN A 114 -1.52 18.65 -1.03
CA GLN A 114 -0.82 19.94 -1.07
C GLN A 114 -1.14 20.80 0.17
N GLU A 115 -2.39 20.77 0.66
CA GLU A 115 -2.77 21.44 1.91
C GLU A 115 -2.06 20.85 3.14
N GLN A 116 -1.72 19.56 3.11
CA GLN A 116 -0.89 18.89 4.12
C GLN A 116 0.62 19.13 3.93
N GLY A 117 1.04 19.97 2.97
CA GLY A 117 2.46 20.25 2.70
C GLY A 117 3.19 19.17 1.89
N MET A 118 2.46 18.21 1.32
CA MET A 118 3.02 17.15 0.48
C MET A 118 3.14 17.64 -0.98
N ASN A 119 4.07 18.56 -1.21
CA ASN A 119 4.23 19.27 -2.48
C ASN A 119 5.69 19.62 -2.81
N LYS A 120 6.64 18.73 -2.49
CA LYS A 120 8.07 18.97 -2.72
C LYS A 120 8.35 19.27 -4.20
N ARG A 121 9.13 20.33 -4.46
CA ARG A 121 9.45 20.79 -5.83
C ARG A 121 10.02 19.71 -6.74
N GLY A 122 10.86 18.82 -6.20
CA GLY A 122 11.51 17.76 -6.98
C GLY A 122 10.57 16.66 -7.48
N GLU A 123 9.38 16.54 -6.89
CA GLU A 123 8.41 15.49 -7.21
C GLU A 123 7.35 15.93 -8.23
N TYR A 124 7.37 17.22 -8.61
CA TYR A 124 6.58 17.83 -9.67
C TYR A 124 5.12 17.32 -9.75
N ILE A 125 4.24 17.93 -8.95
CA ILE A 125 2.81 17.73 -9.10
C ILE A 125 2.28 18.69 -10.18
N PRO A 126 1.52 18.21 -11.19
CA PRO A 126 1.01 19.05 -12.26
C PRO A 126 0.22 20.26 -11.74
N THR A 127 0.43 21.39 -12.38
CA THR A 127 -0.29 22.64 -12.11
C THR A 127 -1.75 22.54 -12.53
N ARG A 128 -2.58 23.46 -12.06
CA ARG A 128 -4.01 23.52 -12.45
C ARG A 128 -4.21 23.52 -13.97
N THR A 129 -3.41 24.30 -14.70
CA THR A 129 -3.49 24.41 -16.16
C THR A 129 -3.14 23.10 -16.85
N GLU A 130 -2.09 22.40 -16.38
CA GLU A 130 -1.71 21.09 -16.93
C GLU A 130 -2.76 20.01 -16.63
N LEU A 131 -3.34 20.03 -15.42
CA LEU A 131 -4.46 19.15 -15.07
C LEU A 131 -5.69 19.42 -15.95
N ASP A 132 -5.98 20.69 -16.23
CA ASP A 132 -7.09 21.07 -17.13
C ASP A 132 -6.82 20.53 -18.54
N GLN A 133 -5.59 20.62 -19.06
CA GLN A 133 -5.25 20.07 -20.38
C GLN A 133 -5.44 18.55 -20.45
N LEU A 134 -4.99 17.80 -19.43
CA LEU A 134 -5.17 16.36 -19.35
C LEU A 134 -6.67 15.97 -19.29
N GLU A 135 -7.47 16.66 -18.46
CA GLU A 135 -8.91 16.41 -18.34
C GLU A 135 -9.64 16.66 -19.68
N HIS A 136 -9.35 17.77 -20.37
CA HIS A 136 -9.95 18.08 -21.68
C HIS A 136 -9.52 17.10 -22.79
N ALA A 137 -8.31 16.56 -22.70
CA ALA A 137 -7.80 15.57 -23.63
C ALA A 137 -8.31 14.14 -23.34
N ASN A 138 -9.12 13.93 -22.30
CA ASN A 138 -9.51 12.61 -21.78
C ASN A 138 -8.30 11.69 -21.57
N MET A 139 -7.21 12.26 -21.03
CA MET A 139 -6.01 11.51 -20.69
C MET A 139 -5.98 11.21 -19.19
N PRO A 140 -5.57 10.00 -18.78
CA PRO A 140 -5.33 9.71 -17.37
C PRO A 140 -4.18 10.55 -16.83
N LEU A 141 -4.03 10.58 -15.51
CA LEU A 141 -2.80 11.12 -14.91
C LEU A 141 -1.59 10.27 -15.33
N PRO A 142 -0.44 10.89 -15.63
CA PRO A 142 0.79 10.17 -15.91
C PRO A 142 1.18 9.26 -14.74
N ARG A 143 1.62 8.04 -15.03
CA ARG A 143 2.05 7.05 -14.01
C ARG A 143 3.11 7.60 -13.03
N PRO A 144 4.11 8.40 -13.44
CA PRO A 144 5.04 9.02 -12.51
C PRO A 144 4.37 9.96 -11.50
N VAL A 145 3.31 10.67 -11.90
CA VAL A 145 2.51 11.51 -10.98
C VAL A 145 1.72 10.63 -10.03
N LEU A 146 1.08 9.57 -10.53
CA LEU A 146 0.35 8.60 -9.69
C LEU A 146 1.27 7.91 -8.67
N SER A 147 2.54 7.66 -9.03
CA SER A 147 3.54 7.09 -8.12
C SER A 147 3.82 8.01 -6.92
N VAL A 148 3.89 9.33 -7.16
CA VAL A 148 4.06 10.34 -6.10
C VAL A 148 2.79 10.42 -5.23
N LEU A 149 1.61 10.48 -5.84
CA LEU A 149 0.34 10.55 -5.11
C LEU A 149 0.12 9.31 -4.24
N MET A 150 0.48 8.13 -4.74
CA MET A 150 0.46 6.88 -3.98
C MET A 150 1.36 6.96 -2.75
N ALA A 151 2.60 7.42 -2.91
CA ALA A 151 3.55 7.52 -1.80
C ALA A 151 3.02 8.47 -0.70
N TYR A 152 2.47 9.62 -1.08
CA TYR A 152 1.88 10.58 -0.15
C TYR A 152 0.62 10.07 0.54
N ALA A 153 -0.29 9.42 -0.20
CA ALA A 153 -1.45 8.79 0.40
C ALA A 153 -1.04 7.73 1.45
N LYS A 154 0.00 6.94 1.16
CA LYS A 154 0.54 5.98 2.13
C LYS A 154 1.13 6.65 3.36
N MET A 155 1.86 7.76 3.20
CA MET A 155 2.41 8.52 4.33
C MET A 155 1.31 9.01 5.27
N GLU A 156 0.25 9.64 4.73
CA GLU A 156 -0.90 10.12 5.51
C GLU A 156 -1.56 8.98 6.29
N ILE A 157 -1.80 7.84 5.63
CA ILE A 157 -2.45 6.68 6.25
C ILE A 157 -1.56 6.10 7.36
N TYR A 158 -0.28 5.91 7.09
CA TYR A 158 0.67 5.35 8.04
C TYR A 158 0.79 6.23 9.29
N GLU A 159 0.90 7.55 9.13
CA GLU A 159 0.95 8.51 10.23
C GLU A 159 -0.33 8.48 11.07
N ALA A 160 -1.50 8.42 10.44
CA ALA A 160 -2.77 8.34 11.16
C ALA A 160 -2.91 7.03 11.95
N LEU A 161 -2.48 5.89 11.39
CA LEU A 161 -2.52 4.60 12.08
C LEU A 161 -1.53 4.55 13.24
N THR A 162 -0.30 5.00 13.04
CA THR A 162 0.75 4.98 14.09
C THR A 162 0.49 5.96 15.22
N SER A 163 -0.15 7.10 14.95
CA SER A 163 -0.53 8.08 15.99
C SER A 163 -1.80 7.71 16.75
N SER A 164 -2.66 6.85 16.20
CA SER A 164 -3.90 6.43 16.86
C SER A 164 -3.65 5.52 18.07
N GLU A 165 -4.53 5.57 19.06
CA GLU A 165 -4.57 4.59 20.17
C GLU A 165 -5.33 3.31 19.79
N MET A 166 -5.41 2.98 18.49
CA MET A 166 -6.16 1.81 18.03
C MET A 166 -5.67 0.56 18.79
N PRO A 167 -6.56 -0.12 19.54
CA PRO A 167 -6.17 -1.30 20.29
C PRO A 167 -5.63 -2.35 19.31
N LEU A 168 -4.53 -3.00 19.66
CA LEU A 168 -3.99 -4.16 18.94
C LEU A 168 -4.93 -5.35 19.16
N GLU A 169 -6.10 -5.30 18.53
CA GLU A 169 -7.11 -6.35 18.55
C GLU A 169 -6.56 -7.65 17.93
N LYS A 170 -7.29 -8.75 18.11
CA LYS A 170 -6.88 -10.09 17.68
C LYS A 170 -6.62 -10.13 16.16
N GLU A 171 -7.35 -9.34 15.41
CA GLU A 171 -7.30 -9.21 13.96
C GLU A 171 -6.00 -8.53 13.51
N LEU A 172 -5.55 -7.49 14.22
CA LEU A 172 -4.27 -6.83 13.96
C LEU A 172 -3.08 -7.74 14.27
N THR A 173 -3.26 -8.69 15.19
CA THR A 173 -2.27 -9.75 15.42
C THR A 173 -2.16 -10.70 14.24
N ALA A 174 -3.26 -11.05 13.57
CA ALA A 174 -3.21 -11.87 12.36
C ALA A 174 -2.42 -11.16 11.25
N THR A 175 -2.68 -9.87 11.02
CA THR A 175 -1.93 -9.03 10.07
C THR A 175 -0.43 -9.02 10.36
N TYR A 176 -0.04 -8.89 11.63
CA TYR A 176 1.36 -8.99 12.03
C TYR A 176 1.96 -10.37 11.73
N LEU A 177 1.21 -11.44 11.99
CA LEU A 177 1.68 -12.81 11.78
C LEU A 177 1.77 -13.23 10.32
N GLU A 178 1.18 -12.46 9.39
CA GLU A 178 1.38 -12.61 7.94
C GLU A 178 2.67 -11.94 7.46
N TYR A 179 3.11 -10.90 8.17
CA TYR A 179 4.39 -10.24 7.92
C TYR A 179 5.59 -11.12 8.33
N VAL A 180 5.47 -11.88 9.43
CA VAL A 180 6.55 -12.74 9.91
C VAL A 180 6.72 -13.96 8.97
N PRO A 181 7.96 -14.25 8.49
CA PRO A 181 8.23 -15.45 7.70
C PRO A 181 7.69 -16.72 8.38
N LYS A 182 7.11 -17.63 7.58
CA LYS A 182 6.50 -18.87 8.05
C LYS A 182 7.49 -19.73 8.80
N THR A 183 8.75 -19.78 8.37
CA THR A 183 9.82 -20.49 9.10
C THR A 183 9.96 -19.97 10.54
N LEU A 184 10.06 -18.64 10.72
CA LEU A 184 10.20 -18.04 12.06
C LEU A 184 8.92 -18.16 12.89
N LYS A 185 7.76 -17.98 12.26
CA LYS A 185 6.46 -18.17 12.90
C LYS A 185 6.28 -19.60 13.42
N SER A 186 6.66 -20.60 12.62
CA SER A 186 6.57 -22.02 13.01
C SER A 186 7.55 -22.37 14.12
N HIS A 187 8.74 -21.77 14.09
CA HIS A 187 9.79 -22.03 15.07
C HIS A 187 9.47 -21.42 16.45
N PHE A 188 8.93 -20.20 16.49
CA PHE A 188 8.71 -19.46 17.74
C PHE A 188 7.27 -19.45 18.26
N GLY A 189 6.29 -19.81 17.44
CA GLY A 189 4.87 -19.81 17.81
C GLY A 189 4.43 -18.45 18.35
N GLU A 190 3.80 -18.45 19.53
CA GLU A 190 3.33 -17.21 20.18
C GLU A 190 4.45 -16.23 20.52
N ASN A 191 5.70 -16.69 20.70
CA ASN A 191 6.81 -15.79 20.99
C ASN A 191 7.15 -14.85 19.83
N ALA A 192 6.78 -15.22 18.59
CA ALA A 192 6.93 -14.32 17.45
C ALA A 192 6.06 -13.06 17.59
N ASN A 193 4.97 -13.13 18.34
CA ASN A 193 3.96 -12.07 18.44
C ASN A 193 4.40 -10.86 19.30
N ASP A 194 5.42 -11.03 20.13
CA ASP A 194 5.88 -10.02 21.10
C ASP A 194 6.97 -9.11 20.48
N HIS A 195 6.63 -8.41 19.40
CA HIS A 195 7.56 -7.53 18.69
C HIS A 195 7.49 -6.07 19.20
N PRO A 196 8.62 -5.39 19.48
CA PRO A 196 8.62 -4.03 20.01
C PRO A 196 7.99 -3.02 19.04
N LEU A 197 8.21 -3.22 17.74
CA LEU A 197 7.66 -2.39 16.66
C LEU A 197 6.39 -2.98 16.02
N LYS A 198 5.64 -3.80 16.76
CA LYS A 198 4.45 -4.49 16.20
C LYS A 198 3.46 -3.49 15.62
N LYS A 199 3.23 -2.36 16.29
CA LYS A 199 2.28 -1.34 15.84
C LYS A 199 2.71 -0.74 14.50
N GLU A 200 3.97 -0.34 14.38
CA GLU A 200 4.55 0.25 13.17
C GLU A 200 4.53 -0.73 12.00
N ILE A 201 4.85 -2.00 12.25
CA ILE A 201 4.79 -3.07 11.24
C ILE A 201 3.34 -3.26 10.77
N VAL A 202 2.39 -3.40 11.69
CA VAL A 202 0.98 -3.56 11.34
C VAL A 202 0.47 -2.35 10.55
N SER A 203 0.76 -1.13 11.00
CA SER A 203 0.40 0.10 10.28
C SER A 203 0.95 0.10 8.85
N THR A 204 2.20 -0.34 8.66
CA THR A 204 2.83 -0.44 7.34
C THR A 204 2.12 -1.47 6.46
N VAL A 205 1.83 -2.66 6.99
CA VAL A 205 1.14 -3.73 6.26
C VAL A 205 -0.28 -3.30 5.89
N LEU A 206 -1.04 -2.74 6.82
CA LEU A 206 -2.39 -2.24 6.54
C LEU A 206 -2.40 -1.12 5.50
N THR A 207 -1.48 -0.16 5.63
CA THR A 207 -1.32 0.93 4.66
C THR A 207 -1.11 0.37 3.27
N ASN A 208 -0.16 -0.57 3.10
CA ASN A 208 0.12 -1.18 1.81
C ASN A 208 -1.06 -2.01 1.31
N ASN A 209 -1.64 -2.88 2.14
CA ASN A 209 -2.74 -3.75 1.73
C ASN A 209 -3.93 -2.94 1.23
N ILE A 210 -4.38 -1.94 2.00
CA ILE A 210 -5.57 -1.16 1.66
C ILE A 210 -5.33 -0.30 0.43
N THR A 211 -4.21 0.43 0.38
CA THR A 211 -3.92 1.28 -0.79
C THR A 211 -3.71 0.45 -2.05
N ASN A 212 -3.06 -0.71 -1.97
CA ASN A 212 -2.80 -1.60 -3.11
C ASN A 212 -4.07 -2.09 -3.79
N GLN A 213 -5.19 -2.17 -3.06
CA GLN A 213 -6.48 -2.54 -3.61
C GLN A 213 -7.33 -1.29 -3.89
N ALA A 214 -7.69 -0.54 -2.85
CA ALA A 214 -8.71 0.51 -2.90
C ALA A 214 -8.25 1.78 -3.67
N GLY A 215 -6.94 1.98 -3.82
CA GLY A 215 -6.34 3.09 -4.57
C GLY A 215 -6.03 4.33 -3.71
N SER A 216 -5.25 5.24 -4.28
CA SER A 216 -4.66 6.38 -3.56
C SER A 216 -5.71 7.41 -3.10
N THR A 217 -6.86 7.48 -3.76
CA THR A 217 -7.90 8.47 -3.45
C THR A 217 -8.87 8.00 -2.35
N PHE A 218 -8.88 6.71 -2.01
CA PHE A 218 -9.96 6.12 -1.23
C PHE A 218 -10.08 6.72 0.17
N VAL A 219 -9.01 6.66 0.96
CA VAL A 219 -9.05 6.98 2.38
C VAL A 219 -9.33 8.46 2.62
N SER A 220 -8.59 9.36 1.98
CA SER A 220 -8.80 10.81 2.11
C SER A 220 -10.21 11.21 1.64
N ARG A 221 -10.71 10.63 0.54
CA ARG A 221 -12.07 10.88 0.09
C ARG A 221 -13.10 10.38 1.08
N MET A 222 -12.91 9.19 1.64
CA MET A 222 -13.84 8.64 2.61
C MET A 222 -13.89 9.52 3.87
N ALA A 223 -12.73 9.91 4.39
CA ALA A 223 -12.62 10.82 5.52
C ALA A 223 -13.36 12.14 5.29
N GLN A 224 -13.21 12.75 4.11
CA GLN A 224 -13.92 13.99 3.75
C GLN A 224 -15.45 13.83 3.63
N VAL A 225 -15.94 12.65 3.24
CA VAL A 225 -17.39 12.43 2.99
C VAL A 225 -18.12 11.97 4.25
N THR A 226 -17.45 11.22 5.10
CA THR A 226 -18.05 10.64 6.31
C THR A 226 -17.66 11.41 7.56
N GLU A 227 -16.69 12.33 7.47
CA GLU A 227 -16.12 13.06 8.62
C GLU A 227 -15.59 12.09 9.70
N ARG A 228 -15.08 10.94 9.26
CA ARG A 228 -14.54 9.88 10.13
C ARG A 228 -13.03 9.87 10.09
N SER A 229 -12.44 9.37 11.18
CA SER A 229 -11.00 9.22 11.28
C SER A 229 -10.49 8.12 10.31
N ILE A 230 -9.24 8.24 9.87
CA ILE A 230 -8.59 7.24 9.03
C ILE A 230 -8.59 5.84 9.69
N PRO A 231 -8.28 5.68 10.99
CA PRO A 231 -8.40 4.39 11.68
C PRO A 231 -9.81 3.77 11.58
N ASP A 232 -10.87 4.56 11.75
CA ASP A 232 -12.26 4.07 11.65
C ASP A 232 -12.60 3.57 10.25
N ILE A 233 -12.13 4.29 9.23
CA ILE A 233 -12.31 3.91 7.82
C ILE A 233 -11.60 2.60 7.53
N ILE A 234 -10.37 2.47 8.01
CA ILE A 234 -9.54 1.27 7.82
C ILE A 234 -10.17 0.07 8.53
N ARG A 235 -10.58 0.23 9.78
CA ARG A 235 -11.29 -0.81 10.52
C ARG A 235 -12.55 -1.27 9.77
N THR A 236 -13.36 -0.33 9.33
CA THR A 236 -14.61 -0.62 8.62
C THR A 236 -14.35 -1.31 7.28
N TYR A 237 -13.32 -0.88 6.55
CA TYR A 237 -12.88 -1.53 5.31
C TYR A 237 -12.49 -2.99 5.56
N LEU A 238 -11.66 -3.27 6.57
CA LEU A 238 -11.21 -4.62 6.88
C LEU A 238 -12.36 -5.56 7.28
N ILE A 239 -13.31 -5.06 8.09
CA ILE A 239 -14.52 -5.82 8.47
C ILE A 239 -15.31 -6.22 7.22
N LEU A 240 -15.55 -5.27 6.32
CA LEU A 240 -16.35 -5.50 5.12
C LEU A 240 -15.62 -6.34 4.08
N GLU A 241 -14.31 -6.16 3.94
CA GLU A 241 -13.45 -6.98 3.08
C GLU A 241 -13.51 -8.46 3.50
N SER A 242 -13.34 -8.72 4.80
CA SER A 242 -13.45 -10.07 5.38
C SER A 242 -14.86 -10.64 5.24
N SER A 243 -15.89 -9.85 5.58
CA SER A 243 -17.29 -10.28 5.50
C SER A 243 -17.76 -10.62 4.09
N LEU A 244 -17.20 -9.95 3.07
CA LEU A 244 -17.52 -10.20 1.67
C LEU A 244 -16.70 -11.37 1.07
N GLY A 245 -15.67 -11.86 1.77
CA GLY A 245 -14.70 -12.80 1.19
C GLY A 245 -13.93 -12.19 0.02
N ALA A 246 -13.65 -10.89 0.10
CA ALA A 246 -13.03 -10.16 -1.00
C ALA A 246 -11.60 -10.65 -1.29
N THR A 247 -10.87 -11.10 -0.27
CA THR A 247 -9.54 -11.69 -0.44
C THR A 247 -9.58 -12.92 -1.35
N GLU A 248 -10.50 -13.84 -1.12
CA GLU A 248 -10.68 -15.05 -1.93
C GLU A 248 -11.08 -14.72 -3.37
N ILE A 249 -11.92 -13.69 -3.56
CA ILE A 249 -12.28 -13.20 -4.89
C ILE A 249 -11.04 -12.67 -5.62
N ARG A 250 -10.19 -11.88 -4.94
CA ARG A 250 -8.94 -11.35 -5.54
C ARG A 250 -7.97 -12.47 -5.90
N GLU A 251 -7.76 -13.45 -5.02
CA GLU A 251 -6.90 -14.61 -5.31
C GLU A 251 -7.40 -15.44 -6.49
N ARG A 252 -8.72 -15.61 -6.60
CA ARG A 252 -9.32 -16.24 -7.78
C ARG A 252 -9.06 -15.44 -9.06
N LEU A 253 -9.16 -14.11 -9.01
CA LEU A 253 -8.86 -13.25 -10.16
C LEU A 253 -7.37 -13.29 -10.54
N TYR A 254 -6.45 -13.37 -9.56
CA TYR A 254 -5.01 -13.47 -9.83
C TYR A 254 -4.60 -14.81 -10.46
N SER A 255 -5.32 -15.89 -10.14
CA SER A 255 -5.06 -17.22 -10.69
C SER A 255 -5.70 -17.48 -12.06
N MET A 256 -6.65 -16.64 -12.50
CA MET A 256 -7.24 -16.74 -13.84
C MET A 256 -6.21 -16.44 -14.93
N THR A 257 -6.12 -17.33 -15.92
CA THR A 257 -5.20 -17.24 -17.07
C THR A 257 -5.90 -16.95 -18.39
N ASP A 258 -7.24 -16.97 -18.38
CA ASP A 258 -8.15 -16.82 -19.52
C ASP A 258 -8.68 -15.39 -19.70
N ILE A 259 -8.22 -14.43 -18.87
CA ILE A 259 -8.57 -13.00 -18.97
C ILE A 259 -7.32 -12.14 -19.16
N SER A 260 -7.46 -11.00 -19.82
CA SER A 260 -6.38 -10.03 -19.95
C SER A 260 -6.12 -9.28 -18.62
N GLU A 261 -4.91 -8.74 -18.45
CA GLU A 261 -4.59 -7.87 -17.30
C GLU A 261 -5.53 -6.67 -17.18
N LYS A 262 -5.98 -6.13 -18.31
CA LYS A 262 -6.91 -5.00 -18.33
C LYS A 262 -8.25 -5.40 -17.72
N GLU A 263 -8.84 -6.49 -18.20
CA GLU A 263 -10.10 -7.02 -17.67
C GLU A 263 -9.97 -7.37 -16.19
N ARG A 264 -8.85 -8.00 -15.80
CA ARG A 264 -8.58 -8.29 -14.38
C ARG A 264 -8.59 -7.02 -13.53
N TYR A 265 -7.93 -5.95 -13.97
CA TYR A 265 -7.91 -4.69 -13.22
C TYR A 265 -9.26 -4.00 -13.18
N GLU A 266 -10.05 -4.06 -14.26
CA GLU A 266 -11.42 -3.53 -14.28
C GLU A 266 -12.30 -4.25 -13.25
N VAL A 267 -12.28 -5.59 -13.23
CA VAL A 267 -13.06 -6.37 -12.24
C VAL A 267 -12.59 -6.14 -10.80
N LEU A 268 -11.27 -6.01 -10.58
CA LEU A 268 -10.74 -5.64 -9.26
C LEU A 268 -11.22 -4.24 -8.84
N ILE A 269 -11.24 -3.27 -9.76
CA ILE A 269 -11.76 -1.93 -9.48
C ILE A 269 -13.24 -2.00 -9.10
N ASP A 270 -14.05 -2.78 -9.82
CA ASP A 270 -15.48 -2.94 -9.53
C ASP A 270 -15.72 -3.56 -8.14
N LEU A 271 -14.94 -4.58 -7.77
CA LEU A 271 -14.98 -5.16 -6.42
C LEU A 271 -14.68 -4.09 -5.35
N GLU A 272 -13.64 -3.29 -5.56
CA GLU A 272 -13.29 -2.22 -4.65
C GLU A 272 -14.35 -1.13 -4.57
N ASP A 273 -15.02 -0.80 -5.67
CA ASP A 273 -16.06 0.23 -5.67
C ASP A 273 -17.32 -0.23 -4.92
N VAL A 274 -17.65 -1.53 -4.97
CA VAL A 274 -18.66 -2.14 -4.09
C VAL A 274 -18.24 -2.03 -2.62
N LEU A 275 -17.00 -2.40 -2.27
CA LEU A 275 -16.49 -2.29 -0.90
C LEU A 275 -16.53 -0.84 -0.40
N LYS A 276 -16.07 0.12 -1.21
CA LYS A 276 -16.10 1.55 -0.87
C LYS A 276 -17.52 2.05 -0.61
N MET A 277 -18.49 1.61 -1.39
CA MET A 277 -19.90 1.94 -1.18
C MET A 277 -20.40 1.39 0.16
N LEU A 278 -20.09 0.13 0.48
CA LEU A 278 -20.46 -0.49 1.75
C LEU A 278 -19.82 0.24 2.94
N VAL A 279 -18.52 0.53 2.86
CA VAL A 279 -17.78 1.29 3.89
C VAL A 279 -18.45 2.64 4.15
N ARG A 280 -18.73 3.40 3.09
CA ARG A 280 -19.40 4.69 3.21
C ARG A 280 -20.74 4.57 3.92
N ASN A 281 -21.58 3.62 3.50
CA ASN A 281 -22.92 3.45 4.05
C ASN A 281 -22.89 3.07 5.54
N VAL A 282 -21.95 2.20 5.94
CA VAL A 282 -21.76 1.84 7.35
C VAL A 282 -21.32 3.06 8.16
N LEU A 283 -20.30 3.79 7.71
CA LEU A 283 -19.78 4.97 8.42
C LEU A 283 -20.78 6.12 8.55
N GLN A 284 -21.71 6.26 7.61
CA GLN A 284 -22.78 7.26 7.64
C GLN A 284 -23.99 6.83 8.47
N SER A 285 -24.27 5.53 8.57
CA SER A 285 -25.44 5.00 9.27
C SER A 285 -25.21 4.79 10.77
N GLN A 286 -23.97 4.61 11.21
CA GLN A 286 -23.64 4.33 12.61
C GLN A 286 -22.94 5.52 13.28
N ALA A 287 -23.32 5.84 14.52
CA ALA A 287 -22.66 6.89 15.33
C ALA A 287 -21.24 6.48 15.77
N VAL A 288 -21.03 5.17 15.99
CA VAL A 288 -19.76 4.54 16.34
C VAL A 288 -19.45 3.50 15.25
N PRO A 289 -18.23 3.44 14.69
CA PRO A 289 -17.86 2.42 13.72
C PRO A 289 -18.11 1.01 14.26
N PRO A 290 -18.39 0.00 13.41
CA PRO A 290 -18.57 -1.34 13.89
C PRO A 290 -17.32 -1.79 14.65
N GLY A 291 -17.54 -2.25 15.89
CA GLY A 291 -16.56 -3.09 16.57
C GLY A 291 -16.36 -4.37 15.76
N PHE A 292 -15.17 -4.94 15.84
CA PHE A 292 -15.01 -6.37 15.55
C PHE A 292 -15.70 -7.18 16.64
#